data_AF-A0A6G0XAR9-F1
#
_entry.id   AF-A0A6G0XAR9-F1
#
_cell.length_a   1.000
_cell.length_b   1.000
_cell.length_c   1.000
_cell.angle_alpha   90.00
_cell.angle_beta   90.00
_cell.angle_gamma   90.00
#
_symmetry.space_group_name_H-M   'P 1'
#
loop_
_entity.id
_entity.type
_entity.pdbx_description
1 polymer ?
#
loop_
_entity_poly.entity_id
_entity_poly.type
_entity_poly.pdbx_seq_one_letter_code
_entity_poly.pdbx_strand_id
1 'polypeptide(L)'
;MNHIVQVPDEMEEQQFAKEVLYAHVMARSVQLCAGLATAGTLASIPFVQQSIPIVTRVLTNNSRAVLVGLVVGPVMTFGRMQDQTLVDWQDRSWRLLQNPGQNNVDIGMTAGAIVCAAAAAVATNRPHIATRILGGAGIGSVAGLGLLAFLPADSSTPLWRKH
;
A
#
# COMPACT_ATOMS: atom_id res chain seq x y z
N MET A 1 18.75 -5.85 0.77
CA MET A 1 18.28 -4.50 1.16
C MET A 1 16.89 -4.67 1.73
N ASN A 2 16.74 -4.60 3.05
CA ASN A 2 15.47 -4.93 3.73
C ASN A 2 14.60 -3.69 4.00
N HIS A 3 15.08 -2.51 3.59
CA HIS A 3 14.40 -1.23 3.75
C HIS A 3 14.57 -0.39 2.48
N ILE A 4 13.49 0.31 2.08
CA ILE A 4 13.46 1.19 0.89
C ILE A 4 14.13 2.54 1.21
N VAL A 5 14.08 2.96 2.47
CA VAL A 5 14.70 4.19 3.00
C VAL A 5 15.76 3.78 4.02
N GLN A 6 16.83 4.56 4.16
CA GLN A 6 17.83 4.33 5.20
C GLN A 6 17.18 4.44 6.59
N VAL A 7 17.41 3.43 7.41
CA VAL A 7 16.94 3.40 8.80
C VAL A 7 18.10 3.87 9.67
N PRO A 8 18.01 5.05 10.31
CA PRO A 8 19.02 5.49 11.25
C PRO A 8 18.93 4.68 12.55
N ASP A 9 20.06 4.52 13.23
CA ASP A 9 20.12 3.84 14.52
C ASP A 9 19.39 4.66 15.60
N GLU A 10 19.46 5.99 15.52
CA GLU A 10 18.81 6.92 16.43
C GLU A 10 17.66 7.70 15.74
N MET A 11 16.64 8.08 16.53
CA MET A 11 15.47 8.78 15.99
C MET A 11 15.80 10.16 15.42
N GLU A 12 16.75 10.87 16.04
CA GLU A 12 17.06 12.28 15.73
C GLU A 12 17.72 12.44 14.35
N GLU A 13 18.37 11.38 13.87
CA GLU A 13 19.00 11.31 12.55
C GLU A 13 17.98 11.08 11.42
N GLN A 14 16.71 10.84 11.74
CA GLN A 14 15.66 10.64 10.73
C GLN A 14 15.30 11.96 10.04
N GLN A 15 16.00 12.24 8.95
CA GLN A 15 15.80 13.46 8.13
C GLN A 15 14.48 13.45 7.36
N PHE A 16 13.96 12.27 6.98
CA PHE A 16 12.78 12.11 6.13
C PHE A 16 11.54 11.68 6.93
N ALA A 17 11.45 12.07 8.20
CA ALA A 17 10.39 11.63 9.11
C ALA A 17 8.98 11.91 8.58
N LYS A 18 8.77 13.09 7.98
CA LYS A 18 7.47 13.50 7.44
C LYS A 18 7.14 12.68 6.20
N GLU A 19 8.06 12.60 5.26
CA GLU A 19 7.91 11.92 3.98
C GLU A 19 7.63 10.44 4.18
N VAL A 20 8.38 9.78 5.07
CA VAL A 20 8.19 8.37 5.43
C VAL A 20 6.79 8.15 6.00
N LEU A 21 6.35 8.99 6.95
CA LEU A 21 5.05 8.83 7.57
C LEU A 21 3.90 9.11 6.59
N TYR A 22 4.02 10.15 5.77
CA TYR A 22 3.05 10.43 4.71
C TYR A 22 2.98 9.29 3.69
N ALA A 23 4.12 8.80 3.21
CA ALA A 23 4.18 7.71 2.25
C ALA A 23 3.57 6.42 2.82
N HIS A 24 3.92 6.06 4.05
CA HIS A 24 3.36 4.89 4.72
C HIS A 24 1.84 4.97 4.85
N VAL A 25 1.33 6.05 5.44
CA VAL A 25 -0.12 6.20 5.68
C VAL A 25 -0.89 6.31 4.37
N MET A 26 -0.33 7.01 3.38
CA MET A 26 -0.89 7.07 2.02
C MET A 26 -0.97 5.67 1.40
N ALA A 27 0.11 4.89 1.41
CA ALA A 27 0.10 3.52 0.90
C ALA A 27 -0.95 2.66 1.62
N ARG A 28 -1.04 2.74 2.95
CA ARG A 28 -2.01 2.00 3.76
C ARG A 28 -3.46 2.38 3.46
N SER A 29 -3.73 3.66 3.30
CA SER A 29 -5.07 4.13 2.94
C SER A 29 -5.49 3.67 1.54
N VAL A 30 -4.58 3.69 0.55
CA VAL A 30 -4.82 3.15 -0.79
C VAL A 30 -5.14 1.66 -0.72
N GLN A 31 -4.35 0.88 0.01
CA GLN A 31 -4.55 -0.56 0.17
C GLN A 31 -5.89 -0.87 0.85
N LEU A 32 -6.24 -0.14 1.90
CA LEU A 32 -7.51 -0.31 2.61
C LEU A 32 -8.70 -0.02 1.67
N CYS A 33 -8.69 1.12 0.98
CA CYS A 33 -9.75 1.47 0.05
C CYS A 33 -9.85 0.47 -1.10
N ALA A 34 -8.73 0.05 -1.68
CA ALA A 34 -8.69 -0.95 -2.75
C ALA A 34 -9.22 -2.32 -2.28
N GLY A 35 -8.88 -2.74 -1.07
CA GLY A 35 -9.40 -3.95 -0.43
C GLY A 35 -10.92 -3.90 -0.26
N LEU A 36 -11.43 -2.79 0.29
CA LEU A 36 -12.87 -2.58 0.45
C LEU A 36 -13.60 -2.53 -0.90
N ALA A 37 -13.03 -1.88 -1.91
CA ALA A 37 -13.63 -1.81 -3.24
C ALA A 37 -13.66 -3.17 -3.93
N THR A 38 -12.60 -3.97 -3.78
CA THR A 38 -12.55 -5.33 -4.30
C THR A 38 -13.58 -6.22 -3.60
N ALA A 39 -13.57 -6.24 -2.26
CA ALA A 39 -14.52 -7.01 -1.45
C ALA A 39 -15.97 -6.61 -1.75
N GLY A 40 -16.27 -5.31 -1.79
CA GLY A 40 -17.61 -4.81 -2.13
C GLY A 40 -18.05 -5.16 -3.55
N THR A 41 -17.12 -5.11 -4.52
CA THR A 41 -17.44 -5.51 -5.90
C THR A 41 -17.76 -7.00 -5.97
N LEU A 42 -17.01 -7.85 -5.28
CA LEU A 42 -17.26 -9.30 -5.24
C LEU A 42 -18.53 -9.66 -4.46
N ALA A 43 -18.76 -9.03 -3.30
CA ALA A 43 -19.95 -9.25 -2.49
C ALA A 43 -21.25 -8.83 -3.19
N SER A 44 -21.17 -7.88 -4.14
CA SER A 44 -22.33 -7.42 -4.90
C SER A 44 -22.70 -8.29 -6.11
N ILE A 45 -21.90 -9.32 -6.45
CA ILE A 45 -22.16 -10.21 -7.60
C ILE A 45 -23.58 -10.80 -7.59
N PRO A 46 -24.08 -11.41 -6.49
CA PRO A 46 -25.41 -12.04 -6.50
C PRO A 46 -26.57 -11.04 -6.52
N PHE A 47 -26.31 -9.75 -6.23
CA PHE A 47 -27.36 -8.74 -6.07
C PHE A 47 -27.51 -7.80 -7.27
N VAL A 48 -26.60 -7.87 -8.25
CA VAL A 48 -26.55 -6.93 -9.37
C VAL A 48 -26.59 -7.70 -10.69
N GLN A 49 -27.62 -7.49 -11.49
CA GLN A 49 -27.68 -7.98 -12.88
C GLN A 49 -26.57 -7.31 -13.70
N GLN A 50 -25.65 -8.10 -14.21
CA GLN A 50 -24.40 -7.60 -14.77
C GLN A 50 -24.53 -7.35 -16.28
N SER A 51 -24.44 -6.08 -16.69
CA SER A 51 -24.27 -5.67 -18.09
C SER A 51 -22.81 -5.48 -18.50
N ILE A 52 -21.90 -5.39 -17.53
CA ILE A 52 -20.46 -5.11 -17.72
C ILE A 52 -19.63 -6.28 -17.14
N PRO A 53 -18.53 -6.70 -17.80
CA PRO A 53 -17.65 -7.74 -17.27
C PRO A 53 -17.13 -7.43 -15.87
N ILE A 54 -17.09 -8.45 -15.00
CA ILE A 54 -16.67 -8.31 -13.60
C ILE A 54 -15.26 -7.71 -13.47
N VAL A 55 -14.33 -8.10 -14.35
CA VAL A 55 -12.95 -7.59 -14.35
C VAL A 55 -12.93 -6.08 -14.58
N THR A 56 -13.72 -5.58 -15.52
CA THR A 56 -13.84 -4.14 -15.79
C THR A 56 -14.39 -3.41 -14.58
N ARG A 57 -15.40 -3.99 -13.93
CA ARG A 57 -16.02 -3.39 -12.74
C ARG A 57 -15.06 -3.33 -11.55
N VAL A 58 -14.29 -4.39 -11.31
CA VAL A 58 -13.27 -4.43 -10.26
C VAL A 58 -12.17 -3.40 -10.55
N LEU A 59 -11.70 -3.29 -11.80
CA LEU A 59 -10.70 -2.29 -12.21
C LEU A 59 -11.22 -0.87 -12.02
N THR A 60 -12.44 -0.56 -12.47
CA THR A 60 -13.03 0.77 -12.34
C THR A 60 -13.24 1.15 -10.87
N ASN A 61 -13.77 0.24 -10.06
CA ASN A 61 -13.98 0.51 -8.63
C ASN A 61 -12.65 0.67 -7.89
N ASN A 62 -11.65 -0.17 -8.17
CA ASN A 62 -10.31 -0.02 -7.60
C ASN A 62 -9.65 1.28 -8.03
N SER A 63 -9.80 1.72 -9.28
CA SER A 63 -9.21 2.98 -9.73
C SER A 63 -9.74 4.17 -8.92
N ARG A 64 -11.05 4.19 -8.62
CA ARG A 64 -11.66 5.22 -7.78
C ARG A 64 -11.19 5.09 -6.33
N ALA A 65 -11.10 3.86 -5.82
CA ALA A 65 -10.65 3.60 -4.47
C ALA A 65 -9.20 4.02 -4.23
N VAL A 66 -8.32 3.82 -5.20
CA VAL A 66 -6.93 4.33 -5.17
C VAL A 66 -6.93 5.85 -5.08
N LEU A 67 -7.72 6.54 -5.90
CA LEU A 67 -7.81 8.01 -5.83
C LEU A 67 -8.34 8.49 -4.48
N VAL A 68 -9.34 7.81 -3.92
CA VAL A 68 -9.85 8.10 -2.57
C VAL A 68 -8.75 7.90 -1.52
N GLY A 69 -8.04 6.78 -1.56
CA GLY A 69 -6.93 6.50 -0.64
C GLY A 69 -5.83 7.55 -0.72
N LEU A 70 -5.41 7.93 -1.93
CA LEU A 70 -4.39 8.97 -2.15
C LEU A 70 -4.73 10.32 -1.51
N VAL A 71 -6.01 10.64 -1.33
CA VAL A 71 -6.46 11.85 -0.64
C VAL A 71 -6.63 11.61 0.86
N VAL A 72 -7.28 10.50 1.23
CA VAL A 72 -7.62 10.17 2.63
C VAL A 72 -6.36 10.02 3.48
N GLY A 73 -5.33 9.33 2.98
CA GLY A 73 -4.09 9.10 3.73
C GLY A 73 -3.39 10.40 4.17
N PRO A 74 -3.03 11.30 3.23
CA PRO A 74 -2.42 12.58 3.59
C PRO A 74 -3.28 13.45 4.50
N VAL A 75 -4.61 13.48 4.29
CA VAL A 75 -5.53 14.23 5.18
C VAL A 75 -5.52 13.65 6.59
N MET A 76 -5.55 12.33 6.74
CA MET A 76 -5.45 11.66 8.04
C MET A 76 -4.09 11.94 8.71
N THR A 77 -2.98 11.85 7.97
CA THR A 77 -1.65 12.16 8.51
C THR A 77 -1.57 13.61 8.97
N PHE A 78 -2.04 14.55 8.13
CA PHE A 78 -2.06 15.96 8.47
C PHE A 78 -2.89 16.20 9.74
N GLY A 79 -4.14 15.74 9.78
CA GLY A 79 -5.01 15.93 10.96
C GLY A 79 -4.44 15.30 12.23
N ARG A 80 -3.74 14.17 12.13
CA ARG A 80 -3.13 13.50 13.29
C ARG A 80 -1.85 14.18 13.79
N MET A 81 -1.13 14.86 12.90
CA MET A 81 0.24 15.32 13.14
C MET A 81 0.43 16.85 13.10
N GLN A 82 -0.60 17.62 12.74
CA GLN A 82 -0.51 19.09 12.59
C GLN A 82 -0.01 19.79 13.87
N ASP A 83 -0.36 19.25 15.05
CA ASP A 83 0.00 19.82 16.36
C ASP A 83 1.18 19.10 17.02
N GLN A 84 1.98 18.36 16.25
CA GLN A 84 3.08 17.53 16.77
C GLN A 84 4.44 18.15 16.45
N THR A 85 5.40 18.00 17.38
CA THR A 85 6.75 18.54 17.21
C THR A 85 7.58 17.68 16.27
N LEU A 86 8.67 18.22 15.70
CA LEU A 86 9.54 17.47 14.78
C LEU A 86 10.07 16.17 15.40
N VAL A 87 10.42 16.20 16.69
CA VAL A 87 10.88 15.01 17.42
C VAL A 87 9.79 13.94 17.48
N ASP A 88 8.51 14.31 17.63
CA ASP A 88 7.39 13.36 17.60
C ASP A 88 7.22 12.71 16.21
N TRP A 89 7.47 13.46 15.12
CA TRP A 89 7.49 12.89 13.77
C TRP A 89 8.64 11.89 13.62
N GLN A 90 9.81 12.24 14.13
CA GLN A 90 11.01 11.40 14.11
C GLN A 90 10.84 10.11 14.91
N ASP A 91 10.36 10.17 16.16
CA ASP A 91 10.08 8.99 16.98
C ASP A 91 9.10 8.02 16.29
N ARG A 92 7.99 8.55 15.74
CA ARG A 92 6.99 7.70 15.08
C ARG A 92 7.50 7.04 13.81
N SER A 93 8.18 7.82 12.96
CA SER A 93 8.76 7.28 11.72
C SER A 93 9.89 6.29 12.01
N TRP A 94 10.70 6.52 13.04
CA TRP A 94 11.73 5.59 13.50
C TRP A 94 11.13 4.26 13.99
N ARG A 95 10.11 4.31 14.87
CA ARG A 95 9.41 3.09 15.33
C ARG A 95 8.79 2.30 14.19
N LEU A 96 8.31 3.00 13.16
CA LEU A 96 7.71 2.40 11.99
C LEU A 96 8.76 1.65 11.15
N LEU A 97 9.91 2.26 10.91
CA LEU A 97 11.02 1.66 10.17
C LEU A 97 11.68 0.51 10.92
N GLN A 98 11.71 0.58 12.25
CA GLN A 98 12.19 -0.47 13.14
C GLN A 98 11.27 -1.70 13.19
N ASN A 99 10.05 -1.64 12.65
CA ASN A 99 9.12 -2.76 12.66
C ASN A 99 9.28 -3.61 11.38
N PRO A 100 10.01 -4.74 11.43
CA PRO A 100 10.27 -5.55 10.23
C PRO A 100 8.99 -6.16 9.65
N GLY A 101 7.98 -6.44 10.48
CA GLY A 101 6.70 -6.98 10.04
C GLY A 101 5.93 -5.99 9.18
N GLN A 102 5.84 -4.72 9.61
CA GLN A 102 5.19 -3.67 8.83
C GLN A 102 5.97 -3.39 7.53
N ASN A 103 7.29 -3.37 7.61
CA ASN A 103 8.14 -3.07 6.46
C ASN A 103 8.05 -4.14 5.36
N ASN A 104 8.05 -5.42 5.74
CA ASN A 104 7.86 -6.53 4.80
C ASN A 104 6.49 -6.45 4.12
N VAL A 105 5.44 -6.14 4.88
CA VAL A 105 4.08 -5.96 4.35
C VAL A 105 4.02 -4.80 3.35
N ASP A 106 4.60 -3.66 3.69
CA ASP A 106 4.65 -2.49 2.81
C ASP A 106 5.39 -2.80 1.50
N ILE A 107 6.51 -3.54 1.57
CA ILE A 107 7.27 -3.97 0.38
C ILE A 107 6.40 -4.83 -0.53
N GLY A 108 5.77 -5.88 -0.01
CA GLY A 108 5.01 -6.80 -0.88
C GLY A 108 3.74 -6.19 -1.45
N MET A 109 3.05 -5.34 -0.67
CA MET A 109 1.91 -4.58 -1.19
C MET A 109 2.35 -3.58 -2.26
N THR A 110 3.47 -2.89 -2.07
CA THR A 110 4.00 -1.94 -3.07
C THR A 110 4.47 -2.66 -4.34
N ALA A 111 5.19 -3.78 -4.18
CA ALA A 111 5.64 -4.61 -5.29
C ALA A 111 4.44 -5.17 -6.09
N GLY A 112 3.43 -5.70 -5.39
CA GLY A 112 2.20 -6.18 -6.03
C GLY A 112 1.48 -5.08 -6.81
N ALA A 113 1.38 -3.87 -6.24
CA ALA A 113 0.79 -2.72 -6.92
C ALA A 113 1.55 -2.38 -8.22
N ILE A 114 2.87 -2.29 -8.17
CA ILE A 114 3.72 -1.98 -9.33
C ILE A 114 3.56 -3.06 -10.42
N VAL A 115 3.66 -4.34 -10.05
CA VAL A 115 3.57 -5.46 -10.99
C VAL A 115 2.21 -5.47 -11.69
N CYS A 116 1.11 -5.34 -10.96
CA CYS A 116 -0.22 -5.35 -11.58
C CYS A 116 -0.53 -4.07 -12.36
N ALA A 117 -0.01 -2.91 -11.95
CA ALA A 117 -0.10 -1.67 -12.71
C ALA A 117 0.61 -1.80 -14.07
N ALA A 118 1.84 -2.33 -14.07
CA ALA A 118 2.61 -2.58 -15.28
C ALA A 118 1.94 -3.61 -16.18
N ALA A 119 1.46 -4.73 -15.63
CA ALA A 119 0.72 -5.73 -16.38
C ALA A 119 -0.55 -5.14 -17.03
N ALA A 120 -1.29 -4.29 -16.30
CA ALA A 120 -2.47 -3.61 -16.82
C ALA A 120 -2.15 -2.58 -17.91
N ALA A 121 -0.97 -1.96 -17.86
CA ALA A 121 -0.47 -1.05 -18.89
C ALA A 121 -0.12 -1.80 -20.18
N VAL A 122 0.62 -2.91 -20.08
CA VAL A 122 1.09 -3.70 -21.23
C VAL A 122 -0.05 -4.48 -21.91
N ALA A 123 -1.04 -4.93 -21.14
CA ALA A 123 -2.17 -5.69 -21.67
C ALA A 123 -3.22 -4.83 -22.42
N THR A 124 -2.93 -3.57 -22.77
CA THR A 124 -3.91 -2.66 -23.36
C THR A 124 -3.42 -1.94 -24.62
N ASN A 125 -4.27 -1.94 -25.65
CA ASN A 125 -4.18 -1.08 -26.85
C ASN A 125 -5.40 -0.15 -26.96
N ARG A 126 -6.07 0.16 -25.84
CA ARG A 126 -7.43 0.73 -25.77
C ARG A 126 -7.53 1.97 -24.87
N PRO A 127 -8.59 2.81 -25.05
CA PRO A 127 -8.84 3.97 -24.19
C PRO A 127 -9.00 3.59 -22.71
N HIS A 128 -8.80 4.56 -21.82
CA HIS A 128 -8.84 4.43 -20.35
C HIS A 128 -7.64 3.69 -19.71
N ILE A 129 -6.45 3.87 -20.27
CA ILE A 129 -5.20 3.32 -19.71
C ILE A 129 -4.98 3.71 -18.24
N ALA A 130 -5.27 4.96 -17.87
CA ALA A 130 -5.13 5.43 -16.49
C ALA A 130 -6.02 4.65 -15.52
N THR A 131 -7.27 4.37 -15.88
CA THR A 131 -8.20 3.57 -15.07
C THR A 131 -7.71 2.14 -14.90
N ARG A 132 -7.12 1.54 -15.95
CA ARG A 132 -6.55 0.19 -15.87
C ARG A 132 -5.29 0.14 -15.02
N ILE A 133 -4.39 1.10 -15.18
CA ILE A 133 -3.17 1.23 -14.37
C ILE A 133 -3.53 1.40 -12.89
N LEU A 134 -4.41 2.36 -12.57
CA LEU A 134 -4.84 2.61 -11.19
C LEU A 134 -5.64 1.44 -10.62
N GLY A 135 -6.54 0.85 -11.41
CA GLY A 135 -7.29 -0.33 -11.00
C GLY A 135 -6.38 -1.53 -10.75
N GLY A 136 -5.40 -1.74 -11.63
CA GLY A 136 -4.37 -2.78 -11.50
C GLY A 136 -3.49 -2.56 -10.28
N ALA A 137 -3.05 -1.32 -10.02
CA ALA A 137 -2.31 -0.95 -8.83
C ALA A 137 -3.11 -1.27 -7.55
N GLY A 138 -4.40 -0.92 -7.51
CA GLY A 138 -5.28 -1.22 -6.38
C GLY A 138 -5.40 -2.71 -6.11
N ILE A 139 -5.73 -3.51 -7.14
CA ILE A 139 -5.84 -4.98 -7.03
C ILE A 139 -4.50 -5.59 -6.61
N GLY A 140 -3.41 -5.18 -7.26
CA GLY A 140 -2.07 -5.66 -6.98
C GLY A 140 -1.60 -5.35 -5.57
N SER A 141 -1.98 -4.20 -5.03
CA SER A 141 -1.64 -3.82 -3.66
C SER A 141 -2.25 -4.76 -2.62
N VAL A 142 -3.46 -5.26 -2.88
CA VAL A 142 -4.15 -6.22 -2.02
C VAL A 142 -3.62 -7.63 -2.26
N ALA A 143 -3.40 -8.01 -3.51
CA ALA A 143 -2.85 -9.32 -3.87
C ALA A 143 -1.41 -9.52 -3.37
N GLY A 144 -0.64 -8.43 -3.22
CA GLY A 144 0.72 -8.43 -2.67
C GLY A 144 0.81 -8.99 -1.24
N LEU A 145 -0.26 -8.91 -0.44
CA LEU A 145 -0.35 -9.60 0.85
C LEU A 145 -0.32 -11.13 0.69
N GLY A 146 -1.03 -11.65 -0.31
CA GLY A 146 -1.02 -13.07 -0.65
C GLY A 146 0.35 -13.49 -1.18
N LEU A 147 1.00 -12.66 -1.99
CA LEU A 147 2.36 -12.92 -2.49
C LEU A 147 3.37 -13.02 -1.34
N LEU A 148 3.29 -12.15 -0.33
CA LEU A 148 4.13 -12.24 0.87
C LEU A 148 3.86 -13.47 1.73
N ALA A 149 2.62 -13.97 1.76
CA ALA A 149 2.31 -15.22 2.45
C ALA A 149 2.92 -16.45 1.75
N PHE A 150 3.28 -16.33 0.46
CA PHE A 150 3.94 -17.38 -0.33
C PHE A 150 5.45 -17.16 -0.54
N LEU A 151 5.94 -15.94 -0.32
CA LEU A 151 7.38 -15.69 -0.27
C LEU A 151 7.91 -16.25 1.05
N PRO A 152 8.93 -17.13 1.04
CA PRO A 152 9.51 -17.64 2.27
C PRO A 152 9.94 -16.45 3.12
N ALA A 153 9.48 -16.42 4.37
CA ALA A 153 9.99 -15.48 5.36
C ALA A 153 11.51 -15.61 5.34
N ASP A 154 12.20 -14.55 4.94
CA ASP A 154 13.66 -14.52 5.00
C ASP A 154 14.07 -14.92 6.42
N SER A 155 14.85 -16.01 6.50
CA SER A 155 15.41 -16.59 7.71
C SER A 155 16.41 -15.68 8.42
N SER A 156 16.51 -14.41 8.04
CA SER A 156 17.22 -13.35 8.75
C SER A 156 16.49 -12.90 10.03
N THR A 157 15.84 -13.82 10.75
CA THR A 157 15.65 -13.65 12.20
C THR A 157 17.02 -13.47 12.82
N PRO A 158 17.33 -12.32 13.43
CA PRO A 158 18.65 -12.16 13.99
C PRO A 158 18.79 -13.08 15.22
N LEU A 159 19.97 -13.68 15.34
CA LEU A 159 20.30 -14.79 16.25
C LEU A 159 20.16 -14.49 17.76
N TRP A 160 19.74 -13.28 18.15
CA TRP A 160 19.58 -12.89 19.56
C TRP A 160 18.29 -13.42 20.22
N ARG A 161 17.41 -14.11 19.48
CA ARG A 161 16.27 -14.84 20.07
C ARG A 161 16.56 -16.33 20.30
N LYS A 162 17.82 -16.65 20.62
CA LYS A 162 18.25 -17.95 21.12
C LYS A 162 19.20 -17.78 22.31
N HIS A 163 18.80 -17.10 23.36
CA HIS A 163 19.29 -17.31 24.74
C HIS A 163 18.28 -16.69 25.72
#